data_AF-A0A519LSL3-F1
#
_entry.id   AF-A0A519LSL3-F1
#
_cell.length_a   1.000
_cell.length_b   1.000
_cell.length_c   1.000
_cell.angle_alpha   90.00
_cell.angle_beta   90.00
_cell.angle_gamma   90.00
#
_symmetry.space_group_name_H-M   'P 1'
#
loop_
_entity.id
_entity.type
_entity.pdbx_description
1 polymer ?
#
loop_
_entity_poly.entity_id
_entity_poly.type
_entity_poly.pdbx_seq_one_letter_code
_entity_poly.pdbx_strand_id
1 'polypeptide(L)' 'APSAQGWGYAVFGKVVGGTDVVDKIKAVKTGRKGFHDDVPKEDVIIEKAVAL' A
#
# COMPACT_ATOMS: atom_id res chain seq x y z
N ALA A 1 -19.85 -6.96 -23.78
CA ALA A 1 -18.43 -6.98 -23.35
C ALA A 1 -18.39 -6.70 -21.86
N PRO A 2 -17.54 -7.37 -21.05
CA PRO A 2 -17.47 -7.05 -19.62
C PRO A 2 -17.08 -5.59 -19.49
N SER A 3 -17.90 -4.79 -18.81
CA SER A 3 -17.60 -3.39 -18.57
C SER A 3 -16.40 -3.27 -17.62
N ALA A 4 -15.78 -2.09 -17.58
CA ALA A 4 -14.67 -1.79 -16.67
C ALA A 4 -15.02 -2.01 -15.17
N GLN A 5 -16.30 -2.18 -14.83
CA GLN A 5 -16.76 -2.52 -13.48
C GLN A 5 -16.59 -4.01 -13.10
N GLY A 6 -16.05 -4.86 -13.98
CA GLY A 6 -16.03 -6.32 -13.79
C GLY A 6 -14.70 -6.97 -13.42
N TRP A 7 -13.62 -6.22 -13.21
CA TRP A 7 -12.28 -6.77 -12.97
C TRP A 7 -11.97 -6.79 -11.46
N GLY A 8 -11.67 -7.96 -10.91
CA GLY A 8 -11.19 -8.11 -9.53
C GLY A 8 -9.69 -7.84 -9.39
N TYR A 9 -9.17 -8.03 -8.18
CA TYR A 9 -7.74 -7.88 -7.88
C TYR A 9 -7.09 -9.26 -7.68
N ALA A 10 -6.02 -9.55 -8.43
CA ALA A 10 -5.30 -10.81 -8.33
C ALA A 10 -4.41 -10.84 -7.07
N VAL A 11 -4.74 -11.73 -6.13
CA VAL A 11 -3.89 -12.00 -4.97
C VAL A 11 -2.76 -12.95 -5.38
N PHE A 12 -1.50 -12.57 -5.14
CA PHE A 12 -0.32 -13.36 -5.52
C PHE A 12 0.61 -13.67 -4.33
N GLY A 13 0.27 -13.23 -3.12
CA GLY A 13 1.11 -13.42 -1.95
C GLY A 13 0.45 -12.95 -0.66
N LYS A 14 1.13 -13.17 0.46
CA LYS A 14 0.72 -12.72 1.79
C LYS A 14 1.94 -12.32 2.62
N VAL A 15 1.73 -11.39 3.54
CA VAL A 15 2.74 -11.04 4.55
C VAL A 15 2.88 -12.21 5.53
N VAL A 16 4.09 -12.77 5.66
CA VAL A 16 4.38 -13.89 6.58
C VAL A 16 5.03 -13.43 7.89
N GLY A 17 5.48 -12.18 7.96
CA GLY A 17 6.05 -11.54 9.14
C GLY A 17 6.06 -10.02 9.01
N GLY A 18 6.05 -9.29 10.13
CA GLY A 18 6.00 -7.83 10.15
C GLY A 18 4.61 -7.22 9.97
N THR A 19 3.54 -7.95 10.31
CA THR A 19 2.16 -7.43 10.27
C THR A 19 1.99 -6.21 11.18
N ASP A 20 2.69 -6.15 12.31
CA ASP A 20 2.68 -4.98 13.20
C ASP A 20 3.28 -3.72 12.54
N VAL A 21 4.26 -3.88 11.64
CA VAL A 21 4.83 -2.78 10.86
C VAL A 21 3.81 -2.28 9.86
N VAL A 22 3.09 -3.18 9.18
CA VAL A 22 1.97 -2.81 8.29
C VAL A 22 0.89 -2.04 9.07
N ASP A 23 0.57 -2.49 10.29
CA ASP A 23 -0.41 -1.84 11.17
C ASP A 23 0.04 -0.45 11.67
N LYS A 24 1.35 -0.21 11.78
CA LYS A 24 1.88 1.13 12.09
C LYS A 24 1.81 2.04 10.85
N ILE A 25 2.16 1.52 9.68
CA ILE A 25 2.14 2.26 8.41
C ILE A 25 0.72 2.72 8.07
N LYS A 26 -0.31 1.86 8.24
CA LYS A 26 -1.70 2.26 7.95
C LYS A 26 -2.22 3.42 8.81
N ALA A 27 -1.60 3.69 9.96
CA ALA A 27 -2.05 4.68 10.94
C ALA A 27 -1.30 6.02 10.84
N VAL A 28 -0.34 6.16 9.92
CA VAL A 28 0.42 7.41 9.76
C VAL A 28 -0.50 8.56 9.34
N LYS A 29 -0.14 9.79 9.71
CA LYS A 29 -0.90 10.98 9.30
C LYS A 29 -0.80 11.15 7.78
N THR A 30 -1.93 11.23 7.11
CA THR A 30 -2.02 11.48 5.67
C THR A 30 -2.54 12.88 5.35
N GLY A 31 -2.47 13.26 4.08
CA GLY A 31 -3.06 14.46 3.51
C GLY A 31 -3.11 14.38 1.99
N ARG A 32 -3.54 15.46 1.36
CA ARG A 32 -3.58 15.58 -0.10
C ARG A 32 -2.26 16.15 -0.63
N LYS A 33 -1.72 15.55 -1.70
CA LYS A 33 -0.53 16.05 -2.43
C LYS A 33 -0.85 16.10 -3.92
N GLY A 34 -1.05 17.31 -4.45
CA GLY A 34 -1.51 17.51 -5.83
C GLY A 34 -2.89 16.88 -6.07
N PHE A 35 -2.96 15.95 -7.04
CA PHE A 35 -4.18 15.20 -7.37
C PHE A 35 -4.31 13.87 -6.63
N HIS A 36 -3.44 13.58 -5.65
CA HIS A 36 -3.48 12.35 -4.86
C HIS A 36 -3.97 12.61 -3.44
N ASP A 37 -4.95 11.81 -3.00
CA ASP A 37 -5.43 11.76 -1.62
C ASP A 37 -4.67 10.70 -0.80
N ASP A 38 -4.80 10.74 0.52
CA ASP A 38 -4.21 9.79 1.48
C ASP A 38 -2.68 9.60 1.42
N VAL A 39 -1.96 10.63 0.98
CA VAL A 39 -0.48 10.62 0.93
C VAL A 39 0.08 10.82 2.34
N PRO A 40 0.99 9.96 2.83
CA PRO A 40 1.68 10.16 4.11
C PRO A 40 2.36 11.54 4.18
N LYS A 41 2.26 12.20 5.34
CA LYS A 41 2.92 13.50 5.57
C LYS A 41 4.42 13.37 5.76
N GLU A 42 4.86 12.21 6.26
CA GLU A 42 6.25 11.80 6.33
C GLU A 42 6.42 10.57 5.43
N ASP A 43 7.47 10.55 4.61
CA ASP A 43 7.67 9.49 3.63
C ASP A 43 7.91 8.14 4.32
N VAL A 44 7.13 7.13 3.92
CA VAL A 44 7.33 5.72 4.33
C VAL A 44 8.14 5.03 3.23
N ILE A 45 9.46 4.98 3.41
CA ILE A 45 10.41 4.55 2.38
C ILE A 45 10.71 3.06 2.50
N ILE A 46 10.63 2.34 1.37
CA ILE A 46 11.19 0.99 1.25
C ILE A 46 12.68 1.14 0.89
N GLU A 47 13.56 0.95 1.87
CA GLU A 47 15.01 1.15 1.67
C GLU A 47 15.67 0.05 0.83
N LYS A 48 15.17 -1.20 0.94
CA LYS A 48 15.70 -2.36 0.22
C LYS A 48 14.66 -3.46 0.08
N ALA A 49 14.68 -4.18 -1.04
CA ALA A 49 13.96 -5.44 -1.24
C ALA A 49 14.91 -6.51 -1.83
N VAL A 50 14.85 -7.73 -1.31
CA VAL A 50 15.73 -8.84 -1.72
C VAL A 50 14.89 -10.10 -1.92
N ALA A 51 15.11 -10.82 -3.01
CA ALA A 51 14.61 -12.17 -3.17
C ALA A 51 15.53 -13.13 -2.41
N LEU A 52 14.97 -13.81 -1.40
CA LEU A 52 15.68 -14.79 -0.58
C LEU A 52 15.80 -16.14 -1.29
#